data_AF-A0A3B0Y2M3-F1
#
_entry.id   AF-A0A3B0Y2M3-F1
#
_cell.length_a   1.000
_cell.length_b   1.000
_cell.length_c   1.000
_cell.angle_alpha   90.00
_cell.angle_beta   90.00
_cell.angle_gamma   90.00
#
_symmetry.space_group_name_H-M   'P 1'
#
loop_
_entity.id
_entity.type
_entity.pdbx_description
1 polymer ?
#
loop_
_entity_poly.entity_id
_entity_poly.type
_entity_poly.pdbx_seq_one_letter_code
_entity_poly.pdbx_strand_id
1 'polypeptide(L)' 'MTKIRGTIHSPEIEKSLKQQISFARSIGADSFPSLYLHIENTFKPVVLDYNNVSIIFEHIQSMT' A
#
# COMPACT_ATOMS: atom_id res chain seq x y z
N MET A 1 5.34 -24.55 13.73
CA MET A 1 4.44 -23.37 13.65
C MET A 1 4.50 -22.61 14.98
N THR A 2 4.32 -21.28 14.94
CA THR A 2 4.39 -20.27 16.04
C THR A 2 5.73 -19.53 16.25
N LYS A 3 6.23 -18.82 15.22
CA LYS A 3 7.27 -17.77 15.36
C LYS A 3 6.73 -16.33 15.47
N ILE A 4 5.41 -16.14 15.36
CA ILE A 4 4.78 -14.81 15.30
C ILE A 4 4.76 -14.13 16.68
N ARG A 5 4.39 -14.86 17.75
CA ARG A 5 4.22 -14.26 19.09
C ARG A 5 5.50 -13.64 19.67
N GLY A 6 6.65 -14.26 19.43
CA GLY A 6 7.94 -13.76 19.94
C GLY A 6 8.54 -12.60 19.14
N THR A 7 7.99 -12.30 17.96
CA THR A 7 8.57 -11.30 17.04
C THR A 7 7.74 -10.03 16.92
N ILE A 8 6.44 -10.06 17.25
CA ILE A 8 5.55 -8.88 17.17
C ILE A 8 6.08 -7.67 17.95
N HIS A 9 6.77 -7.91 19.07
CA HIS A 9 7.35 -6.86 19.90
C HIS A 9 8.86 -6.68 19.69
N SER A 10 9.43 -7.24 18.62
CA SER A 10 10.85 -7.07 18.35
C SER A 10 11.14 -5.64 17.84
N PRO A 11 12.32 -5.08 18.16
CA PRO A 11 12.71 -3.76 17.67
C PRO A 11 12.67 -3.63 16.14
N GLU A 12 12.96 -4.73 15.43
CA GLU A 12 12.94 -4.78 13.97
C GLU A 12 11.53 -4.64 13.40
N ILE A 13 10.54 -5.29 14.02
CA ILE A 13 9.14 -5.17 13.63
C ILE A 13 8.62 -3.77 13.93
N GLU A 14 8.94 -3.19 15.09
CA GLU A 14 8.54 -1.82 15.41
C GLU A 14 9.13 -0.81 14.42
N LYS A 15 10.41 -0.96 14.06
CA LYS A 15 11.06 -0.13 13.05
C LYS A 15 10.37 -0.25 11.69
N SER A 16 10.11 -1.48 11.24
CA SER A 16 9.41 -1.75 9.98
C SER A 16 8.01 -1.15 9.98
N LEU A 17 7.25 -1.30 11.06
CA LEU A 17 5.92 -0.71 11.22
C LEU A 17 5.95 0.80 11.09
N LYS A 18 6.86 1.49 11.80
CA LYS A 18 7.02 2.94 11.72
C LYS A 18 7.40 3.41 10.31
N GLN A 19 8.25 2.66 9.62
CA GLN A 19 8.62 2.94 8.23
C GLN A 19 7.40 2.82 7.30
N GLN A 20 6.61 1.77 7.42
CA GLN A 20 5.41 1.56 6.59
C GLN A 20 4.32 2.62 6.86
N ILE A 21 4.09 2.98 8.12
CA ILE A 21 3.14 4.05 8.48
C ILE A 21 3.60 5.39 7.88
N SER A 22 4.89 5.71 8.00
CA SER A 22 5.45 6.95 7.47
C SER A 22 5.37 6.99 5.94
N PHE A 23 5.66 5.86 5.29
CA PHE A 23 5.55 5.72 3.85
C PHE A 23 4.10 5.90 3.36
N ALA A 24 3.13 5.20 3.96
CA ALA A 24 1.72 5.32 3.59
C ALA A 24 1.23 6.77 3.67
N ARG A 25 1.60 7.50 4.73
CA ARG A 25 1.29 8.93 4.87
C ARG A 25 1.99 9.78 3.82
N SER A 26 3.24 9.48 3.49
CA SER A 26 4.01 10.25 2.50
C SER A 26 3.44 10.17 1.09
N ILE A 27 2.69 9.11 0.76
CA ILE A 27 2.03 8.92 -0.53
C ILE A 27 0.56 9.35 -0.52
N GLY A 28 0.04 9.90 0.58
CA GLY A 28 -1.35 10.33 0.72
C GLY A 28 -2.37 9.20 0.89
N ALA A 29 -1.95 8.01 1.35
CA ALA A 29 -2.84 6.88 1.62
C ALA A 29 -3.65 7.10 2.91
N ASP A 30 -4.64 7.99 2.84
CA ASP A 30 -5.43 8.44 4.00
C ASP A 30 -6.67 7.57 4.29
N SER A 31 -7.02 6.66 3.37
CA SER A 31 -8.17 5.74 3.49
C SER A 31 -7.80 4.32 3.09
N PHE A 32 -8.56 3.35 3.63
CA PHE A 32 -8.34 1.92 3.40
C PHE A 32 -9.58 1.20 2.85
N PRO A 33 -9.37 0.22 1.95
CA PRO A 33 -8.11 -0.07 1.27
C PRO A 33 -7.80 0.96 0.18
N SER A 34 -6.52 1.08 -0.12
CA SER A 34 -6.02 1.96 -1.18
C SER A 34 -4.95 1.24 -1.99
N LEU A 35 -4.88 1.58 -3.27
CA LEU A 35 -3.89 1.04 -4.21
C LEU A 35 -3.21 2.23 -4.88
N TYR A 36 -1.88 2.15 -4.99
CA TYR A 36 -1.06 3.17 -5.62
C TYR A 36 -0.12 2.51 -6.62
N LEU A 37 0.07 3.16 -7.77
CA LEU A 37 1.10 2.83 -8.73
C LEU A 37 2.31 3.73 -8.51
N HIS A 38 3.50 3.13 -8.48
CA HIS A 38 4.76 3.86 -8.50
C HIS A 38 5.23 3.97 -9.96
N ILE A 39 5.19 5.18 -10.53
CA ILE A 39 5.58 5.45 -11.92
C ILE A 39 6.65 6.54 -11.91
N GLU A 40 7.80 6.22 -12.49
CA GLU A 40 9.04 7.02 -12.49
C GLU A 40 9.54 7.33 -11.07
N ASN A 41 8.95 8.33 -10.43
CA ASN A 41 9.27 8.75 -9.06
C ASN A 41 8.06 9.35 -8.34
N THR A 42 6.85 9.00 -8.79
CA THR A 42 5.58 9.50 -8.26
C THR A 42 4.65 8.34 -7.91
N PHE A 43 3.82 8.55 -6.90
CA PHE A 43 2.77 7.61 -6.51
C PHE A 43 1.42 8.14 -7.01
N LYS A 44 0.77 7.40 -7.92
CA LYS A 44 -0.54 7.75 -8.46
C LYS A 44 -1.61 6.84 -7.83
N PRO A 45 -2.72 7.39 -7.30
CA PRO A 45 -3.79 6.57 -6.71
C PRO A 45 -4.55 5.81 -7.81
N VAL A 46 -4.87 4.55 -7.53
CA VAL A 46 -5.68 3.70 -8.41
C VAL A 46 -7.11 3.60 -7.85
N VAL A 47 -8.09 3.96 -8.66
CA VAL A 47 -9.51 3.72 -8.40
C VAL A 47 -9.76 2.23 -8.21
N LEU A 48 -10.42 1.88 -7.11
CA LEU A 48 -10.82 0.52 -6.79
C LEU A 48 -12.31 0.34 -7.01
N ASP A 49 -12.66 -0.68 -7.80
CA ASP A 49 -14.03 -1.20 -7.90
C ASP A 49 -14.00 -2.69 -7.53
N TYR A 50 -14.67 -3.03 -6.42
CA TYR A 50 -14.70 -4.40 -5.90
C TYR A 50 -15.55 -5.36 -6.72
N ASN A 51 -16.45 -4.84 -7.55
CA ASN A 51 -17.35 -5.63 -8.37
C ASN A 51 -16.82 -5.76 -9.80
N ASN A 52 -15.94 -4.85 -10.23
CA ASN A 52 -15.47 -4.79 -11.60
C ASN A 52 -13.96 -4.54 -11.71
N VAL A 53 -13.22 -5.62 -11.91
CA VAL A 53 -11.76 -5.57 -12.11
C VAL A 53 -11.34 -4.86 -13.41
N SER A 54 -12.20 -4.84 -14.44
CA SER A 54 -11.87 -4.21 -15.73
C SER A 54 -11.66 -2.71 -15.58
N ILE A 55 -12.45 -2.04 -14.75
CA ILE A 55 -12.30 -0.60 -14.45
C ILE A 55 -10.93 -0.32 -13.82
N ILE A 56 -10.46 -1.20 -12.93
CA ILE A 56 -9.13 -1.07 -12.31
C ILE A 56 -8.05 -1.18 -13.39
N PHE A 57 -8.14 -2.16 -14.30
CA PHE A 57 -7.17 -2.34 -15.38
C PHE A 57 -7.16 -1.17 -16.37
N GLU A 58 -8.33 -0.71 -16.80
CA GLU A 58 -8.46 0.46 -17.69
C GLU A 58 -7.83 1.71 -17.07
N HIS A 59 -8.06 1.92 -15.77
CA HIS A 59 -7.46 3.04 -15.06
C HIS A 59 -5.94 2.92 -14.98
N ILE A 60 -5.40 1.74 -14.69
CA ILE A 60 -3.95 1.48 -14.68
C ILE A 60 -3.35 1.77 -16.06
N GLN A 61 -3.96 1.29 -17.14
CA GLN A 61 -3.50 1.51 -18.52
C GLN A 61 -3.50 2.98 -18.92
N SER A 62 -4.43 3.79 -18.38
CA SER A 62 -4.48 5.23 -18.65
C SER A 62 -3.34 6.03 -18.01
N MET A 63 -2.59 5.44 -17.06
CA MET A 63 -1.52 6.11 -16.31
C MET A 63 -0.11 5.79 -16.80
N THR A 64 0.04 4.71 -17.57
CA THR A 64 1.28 4.18 -18.15
C THR A 64 1.45 4.66 -19.57
#